data_AF-A0A940R8L7-F1
#
_entry.id   AF-A0A940R8L7-F1
#
_cell.length_a   1.000
_cell.length_b   1.000
_cell.length_c   1.000
_cell.angle_alpha   90.00
_cell.angle_beta   90.00
_cell.angle_gamma   90.00
#
_symmetry.space_group_name_H-M   'P 1'
#
loop_
_entity.id
_entity.type
_entity.pdbx_description
1 polymer ?
#
loop_
_entity_poly.entity_id
_entity_poly.type
_entity_poly.pdbx_seq_one_letter_code
_entity_poly.pdbx_strand_id
1 'polypeptide(L)'
;MTVDEVCPKCGVNFQRASMALGEQLRVSLQSERRKASSGISRLERFCWIATVIGSVLGILQIVATALSAASAPQQAAGAGLAVATAAVPYCLARAVQLGFRNQKSIE
;
A
#
# COMPACT_ATOMS: atom_id res chain seq x y z
N MET A 1 26.33 -0.81 38.96
CA MET A 1 25.34 -0.93 40.03
C MET A 1 24.09 -0.22 39.55
N THR A 2 23.13 -0.97 39.00
CA THR A 2 21.79 -0.46 38.70
C THR A 2 21.10 -0.27 40.04
N VAL A 3 20.97 0.96 40.49
CA VAL A 3 20.18 1.25 41.69
C VAL A 3 18.73 1.01 41.26
N ASP A 4 18.13 -0.08 41.73
CA ASP A 4 16.70 -0.32 41.59
C ASP A 4 15.95 0.84 42.26
N GLU A 5 15.61 1.86 41.49
CA GLU A 5 14.70 2.94 41.90
C GLU A 5 13.30 2.34 42.07
N VAL A 6 13.08 1.73 43.22
CA VAL A 6 11.75 1.35 43.69
C VAL A 6 11.09 2.61 44.22
N CYS A 7 9.97 3.03 43.63
CA CYS A 7 9.29 4.24 44.04
C CYS A 7 8.82 4.11 45.51
N PRO A 8 9.25 4.97 46.45
CA PRO A 8 9.01 4.79 47.89
C PRO A 8 7.53 4.94 48.29
N LYS A 9 6.69 5.48 47.40
CA LYS A 9 5.25 5.67 47.63
C LYS A 9 4.39 4.49 47.20
N CYS A 10 4.85 3.67 46.25
CA CYS A 10 4.04 2.60 45.66
C CYS A 10 4.76 1.24 45.54
N GLY A 11 6.05 1.15 45.87
CA GLY A 11 6.80 -0.11 45.87
C GLY A 11 7.00 -0.75 44.49
N VAL A 12 6.61 -0.06 43.42
CA VAL A 12 6.69 -0.59 42.06
C VAL A 12 8.11 -0.40 41.53
N ASN A 13 8.67 -1.48 41.01
CA ASN A 13 9.99 -1.46 40.39
C ASN A 13 9.89 -0.78 39.01
N PHE A 14 10.53 0.38 38.87
CA PHE A 14 10.46 1.23 37.68
C PHE A 14 10.89 0.48 36.41
N GLN A 15 11.81 -0.48 36.54
CA GLN A 15 12.32 -1.28 35.44
C GLN A 15 11.30 -2.30 34.91
N ARG A 16 10.44 -2.86 35.78
CA ARG A 16 9.32 -3.71 35.35
C ARG A 16 8.19 -2.89 34.75
N ALA A 17 7.92 -1.70 35.31
CA ALA A 17 6.90 -0.80 34.79
C ALA A 17 7.27 -0.29 33.39
N SER A 18 8.54 0.06 33.15
CA SER A 18 9.02 0.50 31.83
C SER A 18 8.98 -0.62 30.78
N MET A 19 9.28 -1.87 31.17
CA MET A 19 9.12 -3.03 30.29
C MET A 19 7.66 -3.30 29.92
N ALA A 20 6.75 -3.27 30.90
CA ALA A 20 5.32 -3.44 30.65
C ALA A 20 4.75 -2.35 29.74
N LEU A 21 5.20 -1.09 29.92
CA LEU A 21 4.82 0.03 29.05
C LEU A 21 5.36 -0.14 27.62
N GLY A 22 6.60 -0.60 27.47
CA GLY A 22 7.20 -0.87 26.17
C GLY A 22 6.47 -1.97 25.39
N GLU A 23 6.00 -3.00 26.07
CA GLU A 23 5.23 -4.09 25.46
C GLU A 23 3.85 -3.62 25.00
N GLN A 24 3.15 -2.85 25.83
CA GLN A 24 1.86 -2.24 25.48
C GLN A 24 1.96 -1.30 24.27
N LEU A 25 3.04 -0.52 24.20
CA LEU A 25 3.29 0.38 23.07
C LEU A 25 3.54 -0.41 21.77
N ARG A 26 4.29 -1.51 21.85
CA ARG A 26 4.51 -2.43 20.71
C ARG A 26 3.20 -3.03 20.22
N VAL A 27 2.35 -3.53 21.12
CA VAL A 27 1.04 -4.09 20.77
C VAL A 27 0.13 -3.04 20.11
N SER A 28 0.12 -1.82 20.64
CA SER A 28 -0.68 -0.72 20.10
C SER A 28 -0.24 -0.33 18.68
N LEU A 29 1.06 -0.17 18.45
CA LEU A 29 1.63 0.11 17.13
C LEU A 29 1.39 -1.02 16.13
N GLN A 30 1.46 -2.28 16.58
CA GLN A 30 1.10 -3.42 15.74
C GLN A 30 -0.38 -3.39 15.33
N SER A 31 -1.29 -2.99 16.22
CA SER A 31 -2.71 -2.90 15.91
C SER A 31 -3.02 -1.82 14.85
N GLU A 32 -2.35 -0.67 14.92
CA GLU A 32 -2.46 0.41 13.94
C GLU A 32 -1.92 -0.02 12.57
N ARG A 33 -0.79 -0.73 12.54
CA ARG A 33 -0.28 -1.33 11.29
C ARG A 33 -1.26 -2.34 10.68
N ARG A 34 -1.93 -3.17 11.50
CA ARG A 34 -2.92 -4.14 10.99
C ARG A 34 -4.13 -3.43 10.37
N LYS A 35 -4.61 -2.33 10.95
CA LYS A 35 -5.72 -1.54 10.38
C LYS A 35 -5.34 -0.95 9.02
N ALA A 36 -4.15 -0.36 8.91
CA ALA A 36 -3.62 0.14 7.65
C ALA A 36 -3.53 -0.97 6.59
N SER A 37 -3.05 -2.16 6.97
CA SER A 37 -2.96 -3.31 6.06
C SER A 37 -4.32 -3.84 5.58
N SER A 38 -5.38 -3.74 6.40
CA SER A 38 -6.70 -4.27 6.02
C SER A 38 -7.34 -3.53 4.83
N GLY A 39 -7.18 -2.20 4.77
CA GLY A 39 -7.72 -1.37 3.68
C GLY A 39 -7.03 -1.65 2.35
N ILE A 40 -5.73 -1.96 2.41
CA ILE A 40 -4.92 -2.32 1.24
C ILE A 40 -5.39 -3.61 0.57
N SER A 41 -5.79 -4.64 1.32
CA SER A 41 -6.17 -5.93 0.72
C SER A 41 -7.37 -5.81 -0.24
N ARG A 42 -8.29 -4.89 0.03
CA ARG A 42 -9.41 -4.56 -0.86
C ARG A 42 -8.94 -3.71 -2.04
N LEU A 43 -8.04 -2.76 -1.80
CA LEU A 43 -7.46 -1.91 -2.85
C LEU A 43 -6.65 -2.74 -3.86
N GLU A 44 -5.91 -3.76 -3.42
CA GLU A 44 -5.15 -4.65 -4.31
C GLU A 44 -6.06 -5.36 -5.31
N ARG A 45 -7.16 -5.95 -4.81
CA ARG A 45 -8.18 -6.59 -5.66
C ARG A 45 -8.84 -5.58 -6.59
N PHE A 46 -9.16 -4.39 -6.08
CA PHE A 46 -9.77 -3.32 -6.87
C PHE A 46 -8.84 -2.81 -7.98
N CYS A 47 -7.56 -2.58 -7.69
CA CYS A 47 -6.56 -2.18 -8.67
C CYS A 47 -6.32 -3.27 -9.72
N TRP A 48 -6.35 -4.55 -9.35
CA TRP A 48 -6.28 -5.66 -10.31
C TRP A 48 -7.48 -5.68 -11.24
N ILE A 49 -8.70 -5.57 -10.70
CA ILE A 49 -9.93 -5.49 -11.50
C ILE A 49 -9.89 -4.26 -12.41
N ALA A 50 -9.48 -3.10 -11.89
CA ALA A 50 -9.33 -1.87 -12.65
C ALA A 50 -8.26 -2.00 -13.75
N THR A 51 -7.18 -2.76 -13.53
CA THR A 51 -6.16 -3.03 -14.54
C THR A 51 -6.72 -3.87 -15.69
N VAL A 52 -7.51 -4.90 -15.38
CA VAL A 52 -8.17 -5.74 -16.41
C VAL A 52 -9.15 -4.90 -17.22
N ILE A 53 -10.00 -4.12 -16.56
CA ILE A 53 -10.96 -3.24 -17.25
C ILE A 53 -10.23 -2.16 -18.06
N GLY A 54 -9.20 -1.54 -17.50
CA GLY A 54 -8.37 -0.53 -18.17
C GLY A 54 -7.62 -1.08 -19.39
N SER A 55 -7.22 -2.34 -19.36
CA SER A 55 -6.60 -3.01 -20.51
C SER A 55 -7.62 -3.25 -21.63
N VAL A 56 -8.83 -3.71 -21.31
CA VAL A 56 -9.91 -3.88 -22.31
C VAL A 56 -10.31 -2.55 -22.93
N LEU A 57 -10.48 -1.51 -22.10
CA LEU A 57 -10.79 -0.15 -22.57
C LEU A 57 -9.64 0.44 -23.40
N GLY A 58 -8.38 0.19 -23.03
CA GLY A 58 -7.22 0.62 -23.79
C GLY A 58 -7.14 -0.02 -25.18
N ILE A 59 -7.43 -1.32 -25.28
CA ILE A 59 -7.50 -2.01 -26.58
C ILE A 59 -8.59 -1.39 -27.46
N LEU A 60 -9.79 -1.16 -26.90
CA LEU A 60 -10.88 -0.49 -27.62
C LEU A 60 -10.48 0.92 -28.05
N GLN A 61 -9.78 1.67 -27.19
CA GLN A 61 -9.33 3.03 -27.50
C GLN A 61 -8.32 3.03 -28.65
N ILE A 62 -7.36 2.09 -28.67
CA ILE A 62 -6.39 1.96 -29.77
C ILE A 62 -7.10 1.67 -31.09
N VAL A 63 -8.04 0.71 -31.09
CA VAL A 63 -8.83 0.37 -32.29
C VAL A 63 -9.66 1.57 -32.75
N ALA A 64 -10.32 2.27 -31.83
CA ALA A 64 -11.12 3.45 -32.14
C ALA A 64 -10.27 4.57 -32.74
N THR A 65 -9.10 4.87 -32.17
CA THR A 65 -8.21 5.89 -32.73
C THR A 65 -7.52 5.46 -34.01
N ALA A 66 -7.28 4.16 -34.22
CA ALA A 66 -6.76 3.67 -35.49
C ALA A 66 -7.76 3.85 -36.63
N LEU A 67 -9.06 3.66 -36.35
CA LEU A 67 -10.12 3.77 -37.35
C LEU A 67 -10.64 5.20 -37.56
N SER A 68 -10.59 6.04 -36.53
CA SER A 68 -11.28 7.34 -36.54
C SER A 68 -10.37 8.56 -36.52
N ALA A 69 -9.05 8.42 -36.28
CA ALA A 69 -8.17 9.57 -36.19
C ALA A 69 -7.81 10.13 -37.57
N ALA A 70 -8.07 11.42 -37.76
CA ALA A 70 -7.77 12.15 -38.99
C ALA A 70 -6.29 12.60 -39.09
N SER A 71 -5.52 12.48 -38.00
CA SER A 71 -4.15 12.98 -37.95
C SER A 71 -3.22 12.11 -37.08
N ALA A 72 -1.94 12.06 -37.46
CA ALA A 72 -0.89 11.36 -36.73
C ALA A 72 -0.78 11.73 -35.23
N PRO A 73 -0.82 13.01 -34.81
CA PRO A 73 -0.78 13.35 -33.38
C PRO A 73 -1.99 12.83 -32.59
N GLN A 74 -3.15 12.70 -33.24
CA GLN A 74 -4.37 12.21 -32.60
C GLN A 74 -4.33 10.70 -32.37
N GLN A 75 -3.70 9.95 -33.29
CA GLN A 75 -3.38 8.54 -33.07
C GLN A 75 -2.38 8.36 -31.93
N ALA A 76 -1.33 9.18 -31.88
CA ALA A 76 -0.32 9.13 -30.81
C ALA A 76 -0.93 9.45 -29.43
N ALA A 77 -1.78 10.46 -29.34
CA ALA A 77 -2.49 10.80 -28.10
C ALA A 77 -3.44 9.68 -27.66
N GLY A 78 -4.18 9.08 -28.60
CA GLY A 78 -5.05 7.93 -28.34
C GLY A 78 -4.31 6.71 -27.80
N ALA A 79 -3.19 6.37 -28.43
CA ALA A 79 -2.32 5.28 -27.99
C ALA A 79 -1.71 5.57 -26.61
N GLY A 80 -1.27 6.80 -26.36
CA GLY A 80 -0.74 7.20 -25.04
C GLY A 80 -1.79 7.08 -23.93
N LEU A 81 -3.03 7.48 -24.20
CA LEU A 81 -4.13 7.38 -23.24
C LEU A 81 -4.47 5.91 -22.94
N ALA A 82 -4.50 5.06 -23.96
CA ALA A 82 -4.74 3.63 -23.84
C ALA A 82 -3.68 2.91 -22.98
N VAL A 83 -2.41 3.30 -23.13
CA VAL A 83 -1.31 2.77 -22.30
C VAL A 83 -1.44 3.25 -20.86
N ALA A 84 -1.75 4.53 -20.65
CA ALA A 84 -1.90 5.11 -19.31
C ALA A 84 -3.04 4.43 -18.52
N THR A 85 -4.17 4.11 -19.17
CA THR A 85 -5.31 3.43 -18.52
C THR A 85 -4.99 2.01 -18.05
N ALA A 86 -3.98 1.35 -18.61
CA ALA A 86 -3.49 0.05 -18.14
C ALA A 86 -2.32 0.18 -17.16
N ALA A 87 -1.39 1.11 -17.41
CA ALA A 87 -0.16 1.25 -16.64
C ALA A 87 -0.38 1.86 -15.24
N VAL A 88 -1.23 2.88 -15.11
CA VAL A 88 -1.50 3.56 -13.84
C VAL A 88 -2.04 2.60 -12.76
N PRO A 89 -3.11 1.82 -13.01
CA PRO A 89 -3.62 0.89 -11.99
C PRO A 89 -2.65 -0.25 -11.68
N TYR A 90 -1.87 -0.72 -12.65
CA TYR A 90 -0.85 -1.76 -12.45
C TYR A 90 0.31 -1.27 -11.57
N CYS A 91 0.85 -0.08 -11.84
CA CYS A 91 1.91 0.51 -11.03
C CYS A 91 1.47 0.72 -9.58
N LEU A 92 0.22 1.16 -9.37
CA LEU A 92 -0.38 1.30 -8.05
C LEU A 92 -0.52 -0.06 -7.34
N ALA A 93 -1.03 -1.08 -8.02
CA ALA A 93 -1.13 -2.45 -7.49
C ALA A 93 0.24 -3.00 -7.08
N ARG A 94 1.28 -2.78 -7.90
CA ARG A 94 2.65 -3.24 -7.60
C ARG A 94 3.31 -2.48 -6.46
N ALA A 95 3.16 -1.16 -6.41
CA ALA A 95 3.71 -0.34 -5.32
C ALA A 95 3.12 -0.76 -3.98
N VAL A 96 1.80 -0.99 -3.95
CA VAL A 96 1.10 -1.57 -2.81
C VAL A 96 1.71 -2.93 -2.47
N GLN A 97 1.70 -3.89 -3.40
CA GLN A 97 2.21 -5.25 -3.16
C GLN A 97 3.66 -5.29 -2.63
N LEU A 98 4.56 -4.46 -3.18
CA LEU A 98 5.96 -4.37 -2.77
C LEU A 98 6.12 -3.75 -1.37
N GLY A 99 5.37 -2.70 -1.06
CA GLY A 99 5.37 -2.07 0.26
C GLY A 99 5.01 -3.05 1.39
N PHE A 100 4.12 -4.01 1.13
CA PHE A 100 3.75 -5.03 2.12
C PHE A 100 4.70 -6.23 2.17
N ARG A 101 5.31 -6.62 1.03
CA ARG A 101 6.21 -7.77 0.98
C ARG A 101 7.49 -7.54 1.80
N ASN A 102 7.93 -6.30 1.93
CA ASN A 102 9.14 -5.94 2.68
C ASN A 102 8.97 -5.99 4.21
N GLN A 103 7.76 -6.18 4.73
CA GLN A 103 7.49 -6.27 6.17
C GLN A 103 7.59 -7.70 6.74
N LYS A 104 7.63 -8.74 5.89
CA LYS A 104 7.75 -10.14 6.33
C LYS A 104 9.19 -10.63 6.52
N SER A 105 10.19 -9.84 6.13
CA SER A 105 11.61 -10.24 6.22
C SER A 105 12.32 -9.73 7.48
N ILE A 106 11.58 -9.10 8.41
CA ILE A 106 12.10 -8.64 9.71
C ILE A 106 11.38 -9.38 10.86
N GLU A 107 11.15 -10.68 10.67
CA GLU A 107 10.81 -11.62 11.75
C GLU A 107 11.79 -12.79 11.70
#